data_AF-A0AAN6PEY0-F1
#
_entry.id   AF-A0AAN6PEY0-F1
#
_cell.length_a   1.000
_cell.length_b   1.000
_cell.length_c   1.000
_cell.angle_alpha   90.00
_cell.angle_beta   90.00
_cell.angle_gamma   90.00
#
_symmetry.space_group_name_H-M   'P 1'
#
loop_
_entity.id
_entity.type
_entity.pdbx_description
1 polymer ?
#
loop_
_entity_poly.entity_id
_entity_poly.type
_entity_poly.pdbx_seq_one_letter_code
_entity_poly.pdbx_strand_id
1 'polypeptide(L)'
;MERLIRKPTNSGGLSRFGRVGIWLSLWRFVKGCMGLRRTDDAAILTQLVASLKAESEAALQGRIGPVAVTAPWVAAWADDIPVDSDINDALVAAALEPHTREDGDLIYLSETSAVLAANGRQLCKERWCGVDEYELRDLWPPIAYFISLTNGSVYTSFQGARCFYRLSWDNYLGSINTNFGLDKLDQATTPDQFWDALRDHLLSAVAEFTKRQPHYSRSDFIVLTAGEAADRPEFLGVVRSVAEGIPGIRTQHGAAKVPEVELVVSDDPAFSAARGAAFWLRMRMGWSYCDGFEFEDDPVEYGTIGEEAGGHIEL
;
A
#
# COMPACT_ATOMS: atom_id res chain seq x y z
N MET A 1 25.04 4.98 1.73
CA MET A 1 24.29 5.14 2.99
C MET A 1 23.33 3.97 3.11
N GLU A 2 23.86 2.78 3.42
CA GLU A 2 23.04 1.60 3.77
C GLU A 2 22.70 1.70 5.26
N ARG A 3 21.75 2.56 5.61
CA ARG A 3 21.08 2.40 6.89
C ARG A 3 20.00 1.36 6.64
N LEU A 4 20.33 0.09 6.93
CA LEU A 4 19.32 -0.90 7.32
C LEU A 4 18.35 -0.19 8.24
N ILE A 5 17.11 0.00 7.77
CA ILE A 5 16.03 0.64 8.49
C ILE A 5 15.80 -0.21 9.73
N ARG A 6 16.39 0.20 10.86
CA ARG A 6 16.19 -0.47 12.15
C ARG A 6 14.75 -0.23 12.56
N LYS A 7 14.09 -1.32 12.94
CA LYS A 7 12.81 -1.33 13.67
C LYS A 7 12.79 -0.20 14.71
N PRO A 8 11.74 0.63 14.79
CA PRO A 8 11.55 1.51 15.93
C PRO A 8 11.48 0.65 17.19
N THR A 9 12.45 0.82 18.09
CA THR A 9 12.39 0.21 19.43
C THR A 9 11.51 1.08 20.31
N ASN A 10 10.19 0.90 20.24
CA ASN A 10 9.29 1.52 21.21
C ASN A 10 8.62 0.47 22.08
N SER A 11 8.85 0.62 23.38
CA SER A 11 8.15 -0.08 24.46
C SER A 11 6.70 0.42 24.54
N GLY A 12 5.76 -0.45 24.92
CA GLY A 12 4.31 -0.21 24.87
C GLY A 12 3.75 1.03 25.61
N GLY A 13 4.59 1.85 26.26
CA GLY A 13 4.21 3.09 26.93
C GLY A 13 3.93 4.29 26.01
N LEU A 14 4.30 4.21 24.72
CA LEU A 14 4.02 5.25 23.71
C LEU A 14 2.72 4.98 22.91
N SER A 15 2.02 3.88 23.18
CA SER A 15 0.71 3.60 22.58
C SER A 15 -0.37 4.59 23.05
N ARG A 16 -1.45 4.78 22.26
CA ARG A 16 -2.62 5.65 22.58
C ARG A 16 -3.30 5.29 23.92
N PHE A 17 -3.01 4.10 24.47
CA PHE A 17 -3.51 3.60 25.75
C PHE A 17 -2.57 3.87 26.94
N GLY A 18 -1.35 4.35 26.68
CA GLY A 18 -0.41 4.79 27.72
C GLY A 18 -0.67 6.24 28.13
N ARG A 19 -0.56 6.54 29.44
CA ARG A 19 -0.72 7.90 30.00
C ARG A 19 0.16 8.96 29.32
N VAL A 20 1.31 8.57 28.78
CA VAL A 20 2.25 9.45 28.06
C VAL A 20 1.73 9.77 26.65
N GLY A 21 1.12 8.81 25.95
CA GLY A 21 0.53 9.02 24.62
C GLY A 21 -0.66 9.99 24.63
N ILE A 22 -1.48 9.96 25.68
CA ILE A 22 -2.62 10.89 25.87
C ILE A 22 -2.12 12.33 26.13
N TRP A 23 -1.06 12.49 26.91
CA TRP A 23 -0.50 13.82 27.19
C TRP A 23 0.18 14.42 25.95
N LEU A 24 0.90 13.58 25.20
CA LEU A 24 1.51 13.98 23.92
C LEU A 24 0.44 14.34 22.88
N SER A 25 -0.65 13.60 22.77
CA SER A 25 -1.73 13.91 21.81
C SER A 25 -2.43 15.24 22.12
N LEU A 26 -2.69 15.55 23.39
CA LEU A 26 -3.24 16.85 23.82
C LEU A 26 -2.29 18.02 23.51
N TRP A 27 -1.01 17.88 23.83
CA TRP A 27 0.00 18.90 23.52
C TRP A 27 0.15 19.11 22.00
N ARG A 28 0.05 18.05 21.22
CA ARG A 28 0.12 18.08 19.75
C ARG A 28 -1.16 18.62 19.10
N PHE A 29 -2.32 18.41 19.70
CA PHE A 29 -3.58 19.04 19.29
C PHE A 29 -3.51 20.55 19.49
N VAL A 30 -3.02 20.99 20.65
CA VAL A 30 -2.81 22.43 20.93
C VAL A 30 -1.83 23.06 19.93
N LYS A 31 -0.72 22.41 19.60
CA LYS A 31 0.19 22.90 18.54
C LYS A 31 -0.50 23.02 17.17
N GLY A 32 -1.33 22.04 16.81
CA GLY A 32 -2.13 22.06 15.58
C GLY A 32 -3.11 23.23 15.53
N CYS A 33 -3.86 23.48 16.61
CA CYS A 33 -4.76 24.63 16.73
C CYS A 33 -4.02 25.98 16.67
N MET A 34 -2.74 26.01 17.06
CA MET A 34 -1.89 27.20 16.99
C MET A 34 -1.17 27.37 15.65
N GLY A 35 -1.40 26.49 14.66
CA GLY A 35 -0.73 26.56 13.36
C GLY A 35 0.77 26.32 13.40
N LEU A 36 1.29 25.78 14.52
CA LEU A 36 2.70 25.44 14.67
C LEU A 36 2.95 24.12 13.93
N ARG A 37 3.68 24.20 12.81
CA ARG A 37 4.07 23.05 11.98
C ARG A 37 4.82 22.01 12.84
N ARG A 38 4.41 20.74 12.73
CA ARG A 38 4.81 19.66 13.64
C ARG A 38 6.23 19.15 13.40
N THR A 39 6.69 19.09 12.15
CA THR A 39 8.02 18.62 11.72
C THR A 39 8.48 19.35 10.44
N ASP A 40 9.80 19.32 10.16
CA ASP A 40 10.34 19.82 8.88
C ASP A 40 9.87 18.96 7.69
N ASP A 41 9.69 17.66 7.91
CA ASP A 41 9.23 16.69 6.90
C ASP A 41 7.79 16.98 6.46
N ALA A 42 6.87 17.22 7.41
CA ALA A 42 5.51 17.64 7.11
C ALA A 42 5.46 18.97 6.33
N ALA A 43 6.40 19.89 6.58
CA ALA A 43 6.47 21.16 5.86
C ALA A 43 6.89 20.98 4.40
N ILE A 44 7.83 20.08 4.12
CA ILE A 44 8.24 19.73 2.75
C ILE A 44 7.07 19.04 2.04
N LEU A 45 6.46 18.04 2.67
CA LEU A 45 5.31 17.33 2.11
C LEU A 45 4.14 18.28 1.82
N THR A 46 3.86 19.25 2.70
CA THR A 46 2.81 20.26 2.46
C THR A 46 3.03 21.02 1.15
N GLN A 47 4.27 21.41 0.86
CA GLN A 47 4.58 22.16 -0.37
C GLN A 47 4.38 21.30 -1.62
N LEU A 48 4.81 20.04 -1.57
CA LEU A 48 4.64 19.09 -2.66
C LEU A 48 3.16 18.81 -2.92
N VAL A 49 2.40 18.52 -1.86
CA VAL A 49 0.95 18.26 -1.93
C VAL A 49 0.19 19.49 -2.44
N ALA A 50 0.51 20.70 -1.94
CA ALA A 50 -0.16 21.92 -2.38
C ALA A 50 0.10 22.22 -3.86
N SER A 51 1.32 21.97 -4.34
CA SER A 51 1.68 22.14 -5.75
C SER A 51 0.90 21.14 -6.63
N LEU A 52 0.91 19.86 -6.24
CA LEU A 52 0.15 18.81 -6.93
C LEU A 52 -1.35 19.10 -6.96
N LYS A 53 -1.93 19.59 -5.85
CA LYS A 53 -3.33 20.01 -5.78
C LYS A 53 -3.61 21.13 -6.78
N ALA A 54 -2.80 22.19 -6.78
CA ALA A 54 -3.02 23.34 -7.65
C ALA A 54 -2.99 22.95 -9.14
N GLU A 55 -2.02 22.10 -9.54
CA GLU A 55 -1.93 21.59 -10.91
C GLU A 55 -3.13 20.70 -11.26
N SER A 56 -3.54 19.83 -10.33
CA SER A 56 -4.69 18.93 -10.52
C SER A 56 -6.01 19.70 -10.63
N GLU A 57 -6.24 20.71 -9.79
CA GLU A 57 -7.43 21.57 -9.83
C GLU A 57 -7.48 22.40 -11.12
N ALA A 58 -6.32 22.89 -11.59
CA ALA A 58 -6.21 23.59 -12.86
C ALA A 58 -6.55 22.66 -14.04
N ALA A 59 -6.03 21.42 -14.04
CA ALA A 59 -6.29 20.44 -15.08
C ALA A 59 -7.76 19.97 -15.10
N LEU A 60 -8.37 19.80 -13.92
CA LEU A 60 -9.76 19.37 -13.77
C LEU A 60 -10.77 20.51 -13.91
N GLN A 61 -10.32 21.77 -13.91
CA GLN A 61 -11.16 22.97 -13.85
C GLN A 61 -12.16 22.91 -12.68
N GLY A 62 -11.73 22.38 -11.54
CA GLY A 62 -12.60 22.08 -10.40
C GLY A 62 -11.83 21.94 -9.10
N ARG A 63 -12.54 21.99 -7.97
CA ARG A 63 -11.94 21.84 -6.65
C ARG A 63 -11.82 20.37 -6.26
N ILE A 64 -10.72 20.03 -5.59
CA ILE A 64 -10.48 18.70 -5.03
C ILE A 64 -10.77 18.76 -3.53
N GLY A 65 -11.56 17.82 -3.03
CA GLY A 65 -11.90 17.68 -1.62
C GLY A 65 -11.22 16.47 -0.98
N PRO A 66 -11.88 15.29 -0.96
CA PRO A 66 -11.33 14.08 -0.37
C PRO A 66 -10.22 13.50 -1.25
N VAL A 67 -9.16 13.02 -0.60
CA VAL A 67 -8.01 12.39 -1.28
C VAL A 67 -7.60 11.09 -0.58
N ALA A 68 -6.98 10.20 -1.36
CA ALA A 68 -6.32 8.99 -0.87
C ALA A 68 -4.86 9.02 -1.28
N VAL A 69 -3.98 8.55 -0.39
CA VAL A 69 -2.53 8.51 -0.61
C VAL A 69 -2.08 7.05 -0.69
N THR A 70 -1.15 6.76 -1.60
CA THR A 70 -0.46 5.46 -1.66
C THR A 70 0.98 5.60 -1.19
N ALA A 71 1.54 4.53 -0.65
CA ALA A 71 2.95 4.43 -0.32
C ALA A 71 3.48 3.01 -0.60
N PRO A 72 4.78 2.85 -0.88
CA PRO A 72 5.41 1.55 -1.16
C PRO A 72 5.47 0.61 0.06
N TRP A 73 4.89 1.01 1.20
CA TRP A 73 4.78 0.22 2.44
C TRP A 73 6.10 -0.39 2.92
N VAL A 74 7.18 0.37 2.83
CA VAL A 74 8.47 0.00 3.43
C VAL A 74 8.47 0.29 4.93
N ALA A 75 9.25 -0.43 5.72
CA ALA A 75 9.29 -0.28 7.18
C ALA A 75 9.55 1.16 7.67
N ALA A 76 10.19 2.00 6.86
CA ALA A 76 10.43 3.42 7.16
C ALA A 76 9.17 4.29 7.14
N TRP A 77 8.09 3.82 6.50
CA TRP A 77 6.82 4.54 6.37
C TRP A 77 5.75 4.04 7.33
N ALA A 78 6.06 3.01 8.14
CA ALA A 78 5.15 2.50 9.15
C ALA A 78 4.97 3.54 10.26
N ASP A 79 4.05 4.48 10.05
CA ASP A 79 3.56 5.35 11.11
C ASP A 79 2.84 4.46 12.13
N ASP A 80 3.43 4.31 13.31
CA ASP A 80 2.92 3.44 14.38
C ASP A 80 1.54 3.92 14.91
N ILE A 81 1.11 5.15 14.60
CA ILE A 81 -0.15 5.74 15.10
C ILE A 81 -0.82 6.67 14.04
N PRO A 82 -2.06 6.36 13.59
CA PRO A 82 -2.83 7.17 12.62
C PRO A 82 -2.97 8.67 12.91
N VAL A 83 -2.91 9.06 14.18
CA VAL A 83 -3.08 10.44 14.64
C VAL A 83 -1.77 11.25 14.68
N ASP A 84 -0.62 10.64 14.36
CA ASP A 84 0.72 11.24 14.41
C ASP A 84 1.44 11.04 13.06
N SER A 85 0.75 11.34 11.95
CA SER A 85 1.29 11.18 10.59
C SER A 85 1.58 12.52 9.93
N ASP A 86 2.83 12.70 9.52
CA ASP A 86 3.29 13.85 8.76
C ASP A 86 2.53 14.02 7.43
N ILE A 87 2.03 12.91 6.86
CA ILE A 87 1.21 12.90 5.64
C ILE A 87 -0.15 13.56 5.92
N ASN A 88 -0.85 13.13 6.96
CA ASN A 88 -2.15 13.71 7.32
C ASN A 88 -2.02 15.20 7.65
N ASP A 89 -0.97 15.58 8.38
CA ASP A 89 -0.69 16.98 8.68
C ASP A 89 -0.43 17.80 7.42
N ALA A 90 0.33 17.25 6.45
CA ALA A 90 0.59 17.90 5.18
C ALA A 90 -0.67 18.07 4.31
N LEU A 91 -1.53 17.04 4.26
CA LEU A 91 -2.81 17.08 3.53
C LEU A 91 -3.74 18.16 4.09
N VAL A 92 -3.92 18.20 5.42
CA VAL A 92 -4.75 19.22 6.08
C VAL A 92 -4.17 20.63 5.85
N ALA A 93 -2.85 20.78 5.95
CA ALA A 93 -2.18 22.06 5.68
C ALA A 93 -2.33 22.52 4.22
N ALA A 94 -2.49 21.59 3.27
CA ALA A 94 -2.79 21.86 1.87
C ALA A 94 -4.31 22.05 1.59
N ALA A 95 -5.13 22.13 2.63
CA ALA A 95 -6.59 22.20 2.55
C ALA A 95 -7.20 21.03 1.76
N LEU A 96 -6.67 19.83 1.97
CA LEU A 96 -7.25 18.57 1.53
C LEU A 96 -7.83 17.84 2.72
N GLU A 97 -8.82 16.99 2.47
CA GLU A 97 -9.40 16.12 3.49
C GLU A 97 -8.77 14.73 3.37
N PRO A 98 -7.90 14.32 4.32
CA PRO A 98 -7.49 12.93 4.41
C PRO A 98 -8.73 12.08 4.65
N HIS A 99 -9.00 11.13 3.76
CA HIS A 99 -10.18 10.30 3.91
C HIS A 99 -9.92 9.18 4.92
N THR A 100 -10.20 9.41 6.21
CA THR A 100 -10.19 8.37 7.26
C THR A 100 -11.61 8.14 7.77
N ARG A 101 -12.19 6.96 7.53
CA ARG A 101 -13.59 6.67 7.86
C ARG A 101 -13.74 6.18 9.30
N GLU A 102 -12.75 5.48 9.84
CA GLU A 102 -12.83 4.84 11.17
C GLU A 102 -11.52 4.94 11.97
N ASP A 103 -11.62 4.98 13.30
CA ASP A 103 -10.49 4.89 14.23
C ASP A 103 -9.77 3.53 14.04
N GLY A 104 -8.77 3.48 13.17
CA GLY A 104 -8.01 2.26 12.84
C GLY A 104 -7.76 2.03 11.34
N ASP A 105 -8.37 2.85 10.46
CA ASP A 105 -8.07 2.84 9.03
C ASP A 105 -6.59 3.16 8.76
N LEU A 106 -6.07 2.58 7.68
CA LEU A 106 -4.73 2.87 7.18
C LEU A 106 -4.66 4.30 6.65
N ILE A 107 -3.62 5.02 7.07
CA ILE A 107 -3.37 6.40 6.67
C ILE A 107 -3.08 6.51 5.16
N TYR A 108 -2.44 5.49 4.61
CA TYR A 108 -2.10 5.36 3.20
C TYR A 108 -2.47 3.95 2.73
N LEU A 109 -2.60 3.76 1.42
CA LEU A 109 -2.78 2.48 0.76
C LEU A 109 -1.42 1.93 0.31
N SER A 110 -1.26 0.61 0.28
CA SER A 110 -0.09 0.01 -0.35
C SER A 110 -0.13 0.27 -1.85
N GLU A 111 0.98 0.80 -2.41
CA GLU A 111 1.14 0.91 -3.86
C GLU A 111 0.99 -0.44 -4.55
N THR A 112 1.45 -1.52 -3.92
CA THR A 112 1.28 -2.88 -4.47
C THR A 112 -0.20 -3.20 -4.66
N SER A 113 -1.03 -2.97 -3.63
CA SER A 113 -2.48 -3.18 -3.71
C SER A 113 -3.14 -2.21 -4.68
N ALA A 114 -2.71 -0.95 -4.70
CA ALA A 114 -3.23 0.06 -5.60
C ALA A 114 -2.96 -0.29 -7.08
N VAL A 115 -1.77 -0.77 -7.41
CA VAL A 115 -1.46 -1.22 -8.77
C VAL A 115 -2.26 -2.46 -9.15
N LEU A 116 -2.47 -3.42 -8.24
CA LEU A 116 -3.37 -4.54 -8.49
C LEU A 116 -4.79 -4.05 -8.82
N ALA A 117 -5.32 -3.10 -8.04
CA ALA A 117 -6.62 -2.47 -8.28
C ALA A 117 -6.70 -1.73 -9.61
N ALA A 118 -5.66 -1.00 -9.99
CA ALA A 118 -5.60 -0.30 -11.28
C ALA A 118 -5.68 -1.26 -12.48
N ASN A 119 -5.24 -2.51 -12.29
CA ASN A 119 -5.29 -3.60 -13.27
C ASN A 119 -6.54 -4.49 -13.09
N GLY A 120 -7.59 -3.99 -12.44
CA GLY A 120 -8.86 -4.69 -12.29
C GLY A 120 -8.84 -5.85 -11.28
N ARG A 121 -7.80 -5.95 -10.45
CA ARG A 121 -7.65 -7.05 -9.46
C ARG A 121 -7.98 -6.55 -8.07
N GLN A 122 -8.54 -7.43 -7.23
CA GLN A 122 -8.78 -7.15 -5.81
C GLN A 122 -9.71 -5.95 -5.53
N LEU A 123 -10.41 -5.43 -6.54
CA LEU A 123 -11.50 -4.47 -6.38
C LEU A 123 -12.70 -5.19 -5.75
N CYS A 124 -13.23 -4.66 -4.65
CA CYS A 124 -14.45 -5.15 -4.00
C CYS A 124 -14.49 -6.66 -3.68
N LYS A 125 -13.42 -7.29 -3.18
CA LYS A 125 -13.33 -8.77 -3.00
C LYS A 125 -14.22 -9.32 -1.85
N GLU A 126 -15.54 -9.31 -2.11
CA GLU A 126 -16.69 -9.38 -1.19
C GLU A 126 -16.71 -8.22 -0.17
N ARG A 127 -16.48 -7.02 -0.71
CA ARG A 127 -16.56 -5.72 -0.05
C ARG A 127 -15.53 -5.50 1.08
N TRP A 128 -14.27 -5.78 0.79
CA TRP A 128 -13.08 -5.40 1.59
C TRP A 128 -12.57 -6.43 2.60
N CYS A 129 -13.12 -7.64 2.54
CA CYS A 129 -12.53 -8.91 2.96
C CYS A 129 -12.66 -9.41 4.41
N GLY A 130 -13.79 -10.02 4.71
CA GLY A 130 -13.91 -11.17 5.63
C GLY A 130 -15.17 -11.96 5.25
N VAL A 131 -15.14 -13.28 5.01
CA VAL A 131 -14.62 -14.36 5.86
C VAL A 131 -13.51 -15.17 5.16
N ASP A 132 -12.30 -15.07 5.70
CA ASP A 132 -11.09 -15.85 5.35
C ASP A 132 -11.11 -17.24 6.04
N GLU A 133 -12.27 -17.81 6.37
CA GLU A 133 -12.31 -18.94 7.32
C GLU A 133 -12.24 -20.33 6.69
N TYR A 134 -12.63 -20.57 5.43
CA TYR A 134 -12.61 -21.96 4.92
C TYR A 134 -12.34 -22.15 3.42
N GLU A 135 -11.84 -21.15 2.69
CA GLU A 135 -11.14 -21.49 1.45
C GLU A 135 -9.72 -21.95 1.77
N LEU A 136 -9.61 -23.23 2.16
CA LEU A 136 -8.35 -24.00 2.27
C LEU A 136 -7.47 -23.94 0.99
N ARG A 137 -7.93 -23.28 -0.08
CA ARG A 137 -7.17 -22.96 -1.28
C ARG A 137 -6.22 -21.77 -1.13
N ASP A 138 -6.50 -20.82 -0.23
CA ASP A 138 -5.74 -19.57 -0.06
C ASP A 138 -4.70 -19.60 1.08
N LEU A 139 -4.30 -20.79 1.54
CA LEU A 139 -3.18 -20.94 2.51
C LEU A 139 -1.87 -20.31 2.01
N TRP A 140 -1.71 -20.17 0.69
CA TRP A 140 -0.51 -19.65 0.04
C TRP A 140 -0.89 -18.62 -1.04
N PRO A 141 -1.29 -17.39 -0.67
CA PRO A 141 -1.62 -16.38 -1.67
C PRO A 141 -0.41 -16.13 -2.59
N PRO A 142 -0.63 -15.79 -3.88
CA PRO A 142 0.45 -15.36 -4.73
C PRO A 142 1.21 -14.20 -4.10
N ILE A 143 2.52 -14.13 -4.30
CA ILE A 143 3.35 -13.04 -3.83
C ILE A 143 3.42 -11.99 -4.94
N ALA A 144 2.86 -10.82 -4.65
CA ALA A 144 3.08 -9.63 -5.46
C ALA A 144 4.50 -9.11 -5.21
N TYR A 145 5.35 -9.20 -6.23
CA TYR A 145 6.66 -8.56 -6.28
C TYR A 145 6.52 -7.25 -7.04
N PHE A 146 6.41 -6.16 -6.30
CA PHE A 146 6.27 -4.81 -6.83
C PHE A 146 7.64 -4.23 -7.13
N ILE A 147 7.80 -3.68 -8.33
CA ILE A 147 9.03 -3.05 -8.81
C ILE A 147 8.65 -1.70 -9.40
N SER A 148 9.07 -0.62 -8.74
CA SER A 148 8.83 0.74 -9.19
C SER A 148 10.13 1.43 -9.55
N LEU A 149 10.27 1.88 -10.81
CA LEU A 149 11.43 2.63 -11.28
C LEU A 149 11.07 4.11 -11.38
N THR A 150 11.78 4.93 -10.60
CA THR A 150 11.69 6.39 -10.66
C THR A 150 12.99 7.00 -11.15
N ASN A 151 12.98 8.31 -11.34
CA ASN A 151 14.19 9.00 -11.75
C ASN A 151 15.35 8.83 -10.74
N GLY A 152 15.07 8.78 -9.44
CA GLY A 152 16.09 8.76 -8.39
C GLY A 152 16.37 7.41 -7.73
N SER A 153 15.54 6.39 -7.97
CA SER A 153 15.69 5.09 -7.30
C SER A 153 14.82 3.99 -7.90
N VAL A 154 15.12 2.75 -7.55
CA VAL A 154 14.17 1.63 -7.64
C VAL A 154 13.58 1.33 -6.27
N TYR A 155 12.27 1.23 -6.21
CA TYR A 155 11.53 0.71 -5.06
C TYR A 155 11.12 -0.73 -5.34
N THR A 156 11.26 -1.58 -4.34
CA THR A 156 10.70 -2.92 -4.40
C THR A 156 9.95 -3.27 -3.15
N SER A 157 8.93 -4.10 -3.26
CA SER A 157 8.25 -4.69 -2.11
C SER A 157 7.73 -6.08 -2.45
N PHE A 158 7.70 -6.95 -1.45
CA PHE A 158 7.04 -8.24 -1.52
C PHE A 158 5.83 -8.20 -0.61
N GLN A 159 4.66 -8.46 -1.19
CA GLN A 159 3.40 -8.46 -0.48
C GLN A 159 2.62 -9.71 -0.88
N GLY A 160 2.02 -10.42 0.07
CA GLY A 160 1.01 -11.41 -0.29
C GLY A 160 -0.13 -10.69 -1.02
N ALA A 161 -0.50 -11.14 -2.22
CA ALA A 161 -1.56 -10.59 -3.07
C ALA A 161 -2.95 -10.90 -2.48
N ARG A 162 -3.16 -10.45 -1.25
CA ARG A 162 -4.35 -10.56 -0.44
C ARG A 162 -5.23 -9.34 -0.66
N CYS A 163 -6.24 -9.23 0.18
CA CYS A 163 -7.20 -8.16 0.21
C CYS A 163 -6.62 -6.75 0.32
N PHE A 164 -7.24 -5.86 -0.44
CA PHE A 164 -6.82 -4.48 -0.67
C PHE A 164 -6.63 -3.65 0.61
N TYR A 165 -7.45 -3.87 1.64
CA TYR A 165 -7.42 -3.10 2.90
C TYR A 165 -6.58 -3.75 4.01
N ARG A 166 -6.14 -5.02 3.85
CA ARG A 166 -5.45 -5.70 4.94
C ARG A 166 -4.01 -5.22 5.01
N LEU A 167 -3.60 -4.82 6.22
CA LEU A 167 -2.18 -4.73 6.58
C LEU A 167 -1.51 -6.05 6.22
N SER A 168 -0.73 -6.06 5.15
CA SER A 168 0.24 -7.11 4.95
C SER A 168 1.39 -6.84 5.90
N TRP A 169 1.25 -7.39 7.11
CA TRP A 169 2.36 -7.54 8.05
C TRP A 169 3.59 -8.09 7.29
N ASP A 170 3.38 -8.92 6.26
CA ASP A 170 4.39 -9.52 5.39
C ASP A 170 5.31 -8.57 4.59
N ASN A 171 5.07 -7.24 4.57
CA ASN A 171 5.86 -6.25 3.81
C ASN A 171 7.26 -5.95 4.40
N TYR A 172 7.92 -6.95 4.97
CA TYR A 172 9.20 -6.78 5.68
C TYR A 172 10.44 -6.69 4.78
N LEU A 173 10.29 -6.92 3.47
CA LEU A 173 11.39 -6.91 2.51
C LEU A 173 11.26 -5.79 1.46
N GLY A 174 10.49 -4.75 1.79
CA GLY A 174 10.49 -3.51 1.02
C GLY A 174 11.87 -2.85 1.03
N SER A 175 12.35 -2.40 -0.12
CA SER A 175 13.63 -1.69 -0.25
C SER A 175 13.53 -0.49 -1.18
N ILE A 176 14.34 0.53 -0.87
CA ILE A 176 14.55 1.71 -1.70
C ILE A 176 16.03 1.72 -2.05
N ASN A 177 16.37 1.60 -3.33
CA ASN A 177 17.74 1.56 -3.81
C ASN A 177 18.02 2.72 -4.76
N THR A 178 18.77 3.71 -4.27
CA THR A 178 19.16 4.91 -5.03
C THR A 178 20.30 4.68 -6.01
N ASN A 179 20.92 3.49 -6.03
CA ASN A 179 21.92 3.14 -7.02
C ASN A 179 21.30 2.79 -8.39
N PHE A 180 19.98 2.56 -8.43
CA PHE A 180 19.26 2.13 -9.64
C PHE A 180 18.24 3.17 -10.13
N GLY A 181 18.40 4.45 -9.80
CA GLY A 181 17.61 5.51 -10.43
C GLY A 181 17.99 5.71 -11.90
N LEU A 182 17.06 6.21 -12.72
CA LEU A 182 17.39 6.61 -14.09
C LEU A 182 18.50 7.66 -14.15
N ASP A 183 18.58 8.54 -13.14
CA ASP A 183 19.64 9.55 -13.03
C ASP A 183 21.05 8.93 -12.97
N LYS A 184 21.15 7.64 -12.62
CA LYS A 184 22.40 6.86 -12.61
C LYS A 184 22.70 6.19 -13.95
N LEU A 185 21.72 6.05 -14.84
CA LEU A 185 21.93 5.48 -16.17
C LEU A 185 22.94 6.31 -16.97
N ASP A 186 22.81 7.64 -16.91
CA ASP A 186 23.73 8.59 -17.58
C ASP A 186 25.15 8.58 -16.98
N GLN A 187 25.29 8.03 -15.77
CA GLN A 187 26.57 7.92 -15.06
C GLN A 187 27.23 6.55 -15.28
N ALA A 188 26.49 5.58 -15.84
CA ALA A 188 27.01 4.25 -16.11
C ALA A 188 27.94 4.27 -17.32
N THR A 189 29.12 3.65 -17.20
CA THR A 189 30.10 3.53 -18.29
C THR A 189 29.51 2.84 -19.52
N THR A 190 28.58 1.90 -19.31
CA THR A 190 27.77 1.29 -20.37
C THR A 190 26.34 1.09 -19.87
N PRO A 191 25.31 1.50 -20.63
CA PRO A 191 23.90 1.31 -20.26
C PRO A 191 23.53 -0.15 -19.98
N ASP A 192 24.08 -1.10 -20.74
CA ASP A 192 23.78 -2.53 -20.57
C ASP A 192 24.22 -3.05 -19.20
N GLN A 193 25.37 -2.61 -18.68
CA GLN A 193 25.83 -2.97 -17.34
C GLN A 193 24.88 -2.48 -16.24
N PHE A 194 24.25 -1.31 -16.43
CA PHE A 194 23.26 -0.80 -15.48
C PHE A 194 22.03 -1.72 -15.43
N TRP A 195 21.49 -2.08 -16.60
CA TRP A 195 20.32 -2.93 -16.71
C TRP A 195 20.57 -4.37 -16.23
N ASP A 196 21.75 -4.93 -16.54
CA ASP A 196 22.18 -6.23 -16.03
C ASP A 196 22.33 -6.21 -14.50
N ALA A 197 22.96 -5.18 -13.94
CA ALA A 197 23.11 -5.02 -12.50
C ALA A 197 21.75 -4.87 -11.80
N LEU A 198 20.80 -4.15 -12.42
CA LEU A 198 19.44 -4.02 -11.91
C LEU A 198 18.74 -5.40 -11.92
N ARG A 199 18.81 -6.14 -13.03
CA ARG A 199 18.23 -7.50 -13.12
C ARG A 199 18.77 -8.39 -12.00
N ASP A 200 20.09 -8.42 -11.82
CA ASP A 200 20.75 -9.26 -10.83
C ASP A 200 20.37 -8.86 -9.40
N HIS A 201 20.22 -7.55 -9.15
CA HIS A 201 19.72 -7.04 -7.87
C HIS A 201 18.29 -7.51 -7.58
N LEU A 202 17.38 -7.41 -8.56
CA LEU A 202 15.99 -7.82 -8.42
C LEU A 202 15.86 -9.34 -8.19
N LEU A 203 16.62 -10.16 -8.93
CA LEU A 203 16.66 -11.61 -8.71
C LEU A 203 17.27 -11.98 -7.35
N SER A 204 18.28 -11.24 -6.88
CA SER A 204 18.83 -11.42 -5.54
C SER A 204 17.79 -11.13 -4.46
N ALA A 205 16.93 -10.13 -4.65
CA ALA A 205 15.83 -9.84 -3.72
C ALA A 205 14.83 -11.02 -3.63
N VAL A 206 14.53 -11.67 -4.76
CA VAL A 206 13.68 -12.89 -4.79
C VAL A 206 14.34 -14.05 -4.05
N ALA A 207 15.66 -14.24 -4.22
CA ALA A 207 16.42 -15.24 -3.50
C ALA A 207 16.40 -15.00 -1.98
N GLU A 208 16.58 -13.74 -1.57
CA GLU A 208 16.53 -13.33 -0.17
C GLU A 208 15.14 -13.51 0.44
N PHE A 209 14.08 -13.12 -0.29
CA PHE A 209 12.69 -13.37 0.11
C PHE A 209 12.44 -14.84 0.37
N THR A 210 12.87 -15.71 -0.55
CA THR A 210 12.64 -17.16 -0.45
C THR A 210 13.32 -17.76 0.77
N LYS A 211 14.56 -17.34 1.08
CA LYS A 211 15.30 -17.79 2.25
C LYS A 211 14.67 -17.33 3.56
N ARG A 212 14.18 -16.08 3.60
CA ARG A 212 13.63 -15.46 4.81
C ARG A 212 12.18 -15.87 5.09
N GLN A 213 11.43 -16.21 4.05
CA GLN A 213 10.01 -16.55 4.14
C GLN A 213 9.73 -17.98 3.64
N PRO A 214 10.26 -19.01 4.32
CA PRO A 214 10.09 -20.40 3.90
C PRO A 214 8.63 -20.88 3.95
N HIS A 215 7.75 -20.19 4.69
CA HIS A 215 6.33 -20.49 4.69
C HIS A 215 5.73 -20.25 3.31
N TYR A 216 6.10 -19.18 2.59
CA TYR A 216 5.66 -18.96 1.21
C TYR A 216 6.32 -19.87 0.16
N SER A 217 6.92 -21.01 0.54
CA SER A 217 7.59 -21.94 -0.38
C SER A 217 6.70 -22.53 -1.47
N ARG A 218 5.36 -22.48 -1.30
CA ARG A 218 4.38 -22.94 -2.28
C ARG A 218 3.70 -21.82 -3.07
N SER A 219 3.93 -20.55 -2.73
CA SER A 219 3.25 -19.43 -3.40
C SER A 219 3.78 -19.18 -4.80
N ASP A 220 2.84 -18.88 -5.70
CA ASP A 220 3.07 -18.32 -7.04
C ASP A 220 3.42 -16.83 -6.95
N PHE A 221 3.82 -16.21 -8.06
CA PHE A 221 4.31 -14.82 -8.10
C PHE A 221 3.52 -13.98 -9.10
N ILE A 222 3.27 -12.72 -8.71
CA ILE A 222 2.76 -11.67 -9.58
C ILE A 222 3.80 -10.56 -9.58
N VAL A 223 4.48 -10.34 -10.70
CA VAL A 223 5.42 -9.24 -10.87
C VAL A 223 4.65 -8.01 -11.33
N LEU A 224 4.74 -6.92 -10.57
CA LEU A 224 4.05 -5.67 -10.85
C LEU A 224 5.07 -4.58 -11.19
N THR A 225 4.78 -3.80 -12.22
CA THR A 225 5.60 -2.65 -12.63
C THR A 225 4.90 -1.33 -12.37
N ALA A 226 5.62 -0.35 -11.83
CA ALA A 226 5.14 1.02 -11.66
C ALA A 226 6.27 2.05 -11.71
N GLY A 227 5.91 3.32 -11.56
CA GLY A 227 6.86 4.42 -11.48
C GLY A 227 7.03 5.17 -12.80
N GLU A 228 7.67 6.33 -12.71
CA GLU A 228 7.81 7.33 -13.77
C GLU A 228 8.45 6.80 -15.06
N ALA A 229 9.23 5.72 -14.95
CA ALA A 229 9.99 5.14 -16.04
C ALA A 229 9.62 3.68 -16.34
N ALA A 230 8.48 3.20 -15.82
CA ALA A 230 8.09 1.82 -16.01
C ALA A 230 7.59 1.48 -17.42
N ASP A 231 7.32 2.48 -18.26
CA ASP A 231 6.98 2.31 -19.67
C ASP A 231 8.21 2.13 -20.58
N ARG A 232 9.42 2.33 -20.04
CA ARG A 232 10.66 2.19 -20.81
C ARG A 232 10.87 0.76 -21.31
N PRO A 233 11.13 0.56 -22.62
CA PRO A 233 11.35 -0.77 -23.18
C PRO A 233 12.50 -1.54 -22.52
N GLU A 234 13.59 -0.86 -22.16
CA GLU A 234 14.76 -1.48 -21.53
C GLU A 234 14.43 -1.99 -20.13
N PHE A 235 13.72 -1.20 -19.34
CA PHE A 235 13.26 -1.59 -18.02
C PHE A 235 12.24 -2.73 -18.09
N LEU A 236 11.29 -2.69 -19.01
CA LEU A 236 10.35 -3.79 -19.23
C LEU A 236 11.08 -5.07 -19.67
N GLY A 237 12.15 -4.95 -20.45
CA GLY A 237 13.04 -6.07 -20.80
C GLY A 237 13.68 -6.70 -19.56
N VAL A 238 14.19 -5.87 -18.65
CA VAL A 238 14.74 -6.31 -17.35
C VAL A 238 13.68 -7.03 -16.53
N VAL A 239 12.49 -6.43 -16.36
CA VAL A 239 11.42 -7.03 -15.55
C VAL A 239 10.92 -8.36 -16.14
N ARG A 240 10.81 -8.48 -17.46
CA ARG A 240 10.50 -9.76 -18.13
C ARG A 240 11.57 -10.81 -17.82
N SER A 241 12.84 -10.45 -17.94
CA SER A 241 13.95 -11.34 -17.61
C SER A 241 13.94 -11.76 -16.14
N VAL A 242 13.58 -10.85 -15.23
CA VAL A 242 13.37 -11.17 -13.80
C VAL A 242 12.22 -12.17 -13.64
N ALA A 243 11.06 -11.92 -14.26
CA ALA A 243 9.90 -12.80 -14.18
C ALA A 243 10.22 -14.23 -14.68
N GLU A 244 10.97 -14.35 -15.78
CA GLU A 244 11.46 -15.62 -16.33
C GLU A 244 12.47 -16.31 -15.41
N GLY A 245 13.28 -15.54 -14.66
CA GLY A 245 14.28 -16.06 -13.74
C GLY A 245 13.74 -16.50 -12.37
N ILE A 246 12.59 -15.97 -11.93
CA ILE A 246 11.98 -16.27 -10.63
C ILE A 246 11.81 -17.78 -10.40
N PRO A 247 11.28 -18.60 -11.33
CA PRO A 247 11.08 -20.03 -11.08
C PRO A 247 12.37 -20.76 -10.73
N GLY A 248 13.46 -20.47 -11.46
CA GLY A 248 14.77 -21.07 -11.20
C GLY A 248 15.35 -20.67 -9.85
N ILE A 249 15.35 -19.36 -9.54
CA ILE A 249 15.84 -18.83 -8.27
C ILE A 249 15.05 -19.41 -7.08
N ARG A 250 13.73 -19.49 -7.21
CA ARG A 250 12.84 -20.02 -6.17
C ARG A 250 13.13 -21.49 -5.88
N THR A 251 13.21 -22.33 -6.91
CA THR A 251 13.51 -23.75 -6.74
C THR A 251 14.91 -23.97 -6.18
N GLN A 252 15.91 -23.22 -6.64
CA GLN A 252 17.29 -23.30 -6.11
C GLN A 252 17.37 -22.94 -4.61
N HIS A 253 16.49 -22.07 -4.14
CA HIS A 253 16.48 -21.58 -2.75
C HIS A 253 15.39 -22.20 -1.86
N GLY A 254 14.82 -23.33 -2.26
CA GLY A 254 13.99 -24.16 -1.37
C GLY A 254 12.48 -23.97 -1.49
N ALA A 255 12.00 -23.45 -2.63
CA ALA A 255 10.57 -23.53 -2.94
C ALA A 255 10.12 -25.00 -3.08
N ALA A 256 8.94 -25.31 -2.57
CA ALA A 256 8.38 -26.66 -2.57
C ALA A 256 7.76 -27.06 -3.91
N LYS A 257 7.49 -26.09 -4.79
CA LYS A 257 7.12 -26.28 -6.19
C LYS A 257 7.81 -25.23 -7.07
N VAL A 258 7.85 -25.48 -8.37
CA VAL A 258 8.13 -24.43 -9.35
C VAL A 258 6.94 -23.46 -9.33
N PRO A 259 7.13 -22.17 -9.03
CA PRO A 259 6.05 -21.20 -8.99
C PRO A 259 5.59 -20.84 -10.41
N GLU A 260 4.29 -20.62 -10.56
CA GLU A 260 3.76 -19.86 -11.69
C GLU A 260 4.10 -18.38 -11.49
N VAL A 261 4.46 -17.70 -12.58
CA VAL A 261 4.85 -16.30 -12.55
C VAL A 261 4.04 -15.54 -13.59
N GLU A 262 3.32 -14.55 -13.12
CA GLU A 262 2.58 -13.63 -13.96
C GLU A 262 3.26 -12.26 -13.95
N LEU A 263 3.37 -11.63 -15.11
CA LEU A 263 3.82 -10.24 -15.24
C LEU A 263 2.62 -9.35 -15.56
N VAL A 264 2.36 -8.36 -14.72
CA VAL A 264 1.30 -7.37 -14.92
C VAL A 264 1.93 -6.00 -15.16
N VAL A 265 1.69 -5.47 -16.35
CA VAL A 265 2.10 -4.12 -16.76
C VAL A 265 0.83 -3.32 -16.99
N SER A 266 0.68 -2.21 -16.25
CA SER A 266 -0.47 -1.31 -16.39
C SER A 266 -0.41 -0.56 -17.72
N ASP A 267 -1.57 -0.16 -18.26
CA ASP A 267 -1.63 0.74 -19.44
C ASP A 267 -0.87 2.06 -19.19
N ASP A 268 -0.93 2.55 -17.96
CA ASP A 268 -0.21 3.73 -17.47
C ASP A 268 0.52 3.36 -16.17
N PRO A 269 1.76 2.85 -16.26
CA PRO A 269 2.52 2.41 -15.09
C PRO A 269 2.85 3.55 -14.12
N ALA A 270 3.06 4.77 -14.63
CA ALA A 270 3.41 5.93 -13.83
C ALA A 270 2.27 6.33 -12.89
N PHE A 271 1.03 6.31 -13.38
CA PHE A 271 -0.15 6.68 -12.60
C PHE A 271 -0.95 5.49 -12.06
N SER A 272 -0.45 4.26 -12.22
CA SER A 272 -1.14 3.02 -11.81
C SER A 272 -1.56 3.03 -10.34
N ALA A 273 -0.65 3.35 -9.42
CA ALA A 273 -0.98 3.42 -8.00
C ALA A 273 -2.04 4.50 -7.70
N ALA A 274 -1.90 5.69 -8.30
CA ALA A 274 -2.87 6.77 -8.14
C ALA A 274 -4.26 6.39 -8.69
N ARG A 275 -4.32 5.69 -9.83
CA ARG A 275 -5.57 5.17 -10.42
C ARG A 275 -6.24 4.16 -9.49
N GLY A 276 -5.46 3.24 -8.90
CA GLY A 276 -5.95 2.30 -7.88
C GLY A 276 -6.51 2.99 -6.64
N ALA A 277 -5.81 4.02 -6.15
CA ALA A 277 -6.26 4.84 -5.02
C ALA A 277 -7.54 5.61 -5.33
N ALA A 278 -7.69 6.10 -6.57
CA ALA A 278 -8.92 6.75 -7.02
C ALA A 278 -10.09 5.76 -7.09
N PHE A 279 -9.86 4.53 -7.55
CA PHE A 279 -10.88 3.48 -7.49
C PHE A 279 -11.28 3.20 -6.04
N TRP A 280 -10.31 3.08 -5.13
CA TRP A 280 -10.58 2.95 -3.69
C TRP A 280 -11.48 4.06 -3.15
N LEU A 281 -11.10 5.32 -3.40
CA LEU A 281 -11.84 6.47 -2.92
C LEU A 281 -13.29 6.43 -3.44
N ARG A 282 -13.50 6.09 -4.72
CA ARG A 282 -14.84 5.93 -5.30
C ARG A 282 -15.66 4.82 -4.66
N MET A 283 -15.08 3.64 -4.50
CA MET A 283 -15.79 2.50 -3.89
C MET A 283 -16.10 2.74 -2.40
N ARG A 284 -15.33 3.59 -1.71
CA ARG A 284 -15.61 4.02 -0.33
C ARG A 284 -16.73 5.06 -0.27
N MET A 285 -16.89 5.90 -1.30
CA MET A 285 -17.97 6.89 -1.42
C MET A 285 -19.34 6.28 -1.75
N GLY A 286 -19.40 5.14 -2.46
CA GLY A 286 -20.67 4.56 -2.90
C GLY A 286 -20.61 3.06 -3.17
N TRP A 287 -21.71 2.37 -2.84
CA TRP A 287 -21.79 0.90 -2.84
C TRP A 287 -22.01 0.35 -4.25
N SER A 288 -22.60 1.17 -5.13
CA SER A 288 -22.87 0.88 -6.53
C SER A 288 -21.62 0.85 -7.42
N TYR A 289 -20.44 1.10 -6.86
CA TYR A 289 -19.16 1.04 -7.59
C TYR A 289 -18.48 -0.34 -7.47
N CYS A 290 -19.12 -1.30 -6.81
CA CYS A 290 -18.70 -2.71 -6.77
C CYS A 290 -19.61 -3.54 -7.68
N ASP A 291 -19.04 -4.26 -8.65
CA ASP A 291 -19.80 -5.19 -9.47
C ASP A 291 -20.29 -6.37 -8.62
N GLY A 292 -21.57 -6.74 -8.75
CA GLY A 292 -22.14 -7.95 -8.16
C GLY A 292 -22.69 -7.86 -6.73
N PHE A 293 -22.80 -6.67 -6.13
CA PHE A 293 -23.52 -6.51 -4.86
C PHE A 293 -24.98 -6.14 -5.12
N GLU A 294 -25.81 -7.13 -5.47
CA GLU A 294 -27.26 -6.97 -5.37
C GLU A 294 -27.62 -6.88 -3.89
N PHE A 295 -28.34 -5.83 -3.49
CA PHE A 295 -29.09 -5.89 -2.24
C PHE A 295 -30.14 -6.98 -2.44
N GLU A 296 -29.91 -8.18 -1.92
CA GLU A 296 -31.04 -8.91 -1.39
C GLU A 296 -31.57 -8.04 -0.25
N ASP A 297 -32.63 -7.30 -0.53
CA ASP A 297 -33.52 -6.73 0.47
C ASP A 297 -34.13 -7.89 1.26
N ASP A 298 -33.33 -8.57 2.08
CA ASP A 298 -33.87 -9.35 3.17
C ASP A 298 -34.29 -8.33 4.22
N PRO A 299 -35.59 -8.15 4.48
CA PRO A 299 -36.00 -7.42 5.65
C PRO A 299 -35.43 -8.22 6.81
N VAL A 300 -34.45 -7.64 7.50
CA VAL A 300 -34.06 -8.10 8.83
C VAL A 300 -35.31 -7.93 9.67
N GLU A 301 -36.09 -9.00 9.76
CA GLU A 301 -37.17 -9.17 10.70
C GLU A 301 -36.49 -9.03 12.07
N TYR A 302 -36.57 -7.83 12.64
CA TYR A 302 -36.26 -7.64 14.04
C TYR A 302 -37.17 -8.58 14.79
N GLY A 303 -36.62 -9.72 15.19
CA GLY A 303 -37.31 -10.74 15.96
C GLY A 303 -38.05 -10.05 17.08
N THR A 304 -39.37 -10.02 16.97
CA THR A 304 -40.29 -9.78 18.06
C THR A 304 -39.90 -10.73 19.17
N ILE A 305 -39.25 -10.18 20.19
CA ILE A 305 -39.15 -10.83 21.50
C ILE A 305 -40.58 -10.77 22.06
N GLY A 306 -41.33 -11.84 21.80
CA GLY A 306 -42.60 -12.09 22.47
C GLY A 306 -42.36 -12.36 23.95
N GLU A 307 -43.16 -11.68 24.78
CA GLU A 307 -43.87 -12.17 25.99
C GLU A 307 -43.13 -13.22 26.85
N GLU A 308 -42.88 -13.06 28.15
CA GLU A 308 -43.77 -12.63 29.24
C GLU A 308 -42.94 -12.23 30.47
N ALA A 309 -43.30 -11.13 31.14
CA ALA A 309 -43.23 -11.04 32.59
C ALA A 309 -44.22 -9.98 33.04
N GLY A 310 -45.41 -10.44 33.42
CA GLY A 310 -46.50 -9.62 33.93
C GLY A 310 -46.07 -8.77 35.13
N GLY A 311 -46.48 -7.50 35.08
CA GLY A 311 -46.44 -6.57 36.20
C GLY A 311 -47.62 -5.62 36.06
N HIS A 312 -48.74 -6.01 36.67
CA HIS A 312 -49.92 -5.17 36.87
C HIS A 312 -49.54 -3.78 37.41
N ILE A 313 -50.12 -2.74 36.80
CA ILE A 313 -50.44 -1.49 37.50
C ILE A 313 -51.88 -1.15 37.13
N GLU A 314 -52.80 -1.34 38.08
CA GLU A 314 -54.11 -0.71 38.08
C GLU A 314 -53.97 0.78 38.43
N LEU A 315 -54.93 1.58 37.97
CA LEU A 315 -55.17 2.95 38.43
C LEU A 315 -55.43 3.00 39.94
#